data_AF-A0A4Z0ENN9-F1
#
_entry.id   AF-A0A4Z0ENN9-F1
#
_cell.length_a   1.000
_cell.length_b   1.000
_cell.length_c   1.000
_cell.angle_alpha   90.00
_cell.angle_beta   90.00
_cell.angle_gamma   90.00
#
_symmetry.space_group_name_H-M   'P 1'
#
loop_
_entity.id
_entity.type
_entity.pdbx_description
1 polymer ?
#
loop_
_entity_poly.entity_id
_entity_poly.type
_entity_poly.pdbx_seq_one_letter_code
_entity_poly.pdbx_strand_id
1 'polypeptide(L)'
;MNKLLFSLRPTAFALLAAALPLLAAAQNSRQDSLLRRGDLAGGRPQASAPRPAAATRPFLANADPGLTKIMHESVDVNHLSAPQLLDVYSRFLDATRDQRRSWDGKEWDEASATLTRLNARYEAVRLDLPLDDRLTVRSYQGEFRTLQGARRVKDRIDESKSNR
;
A
#
# COMPACT_ATOMS: atom_id res chain seq x y z
N MET A 1 50.27 -12.41 25.35
CA MET A 1 49.09 -13.07 24.74
C MET A 1 47.85 -12.61 25.51
N ASN A 2 47.22 -11.52 25.06
CA ASN A 2 46.07 -10.93 25.76
C ASN A 2 44.77 -11.56 25.26
N LYS A 3 44.03 -12.22 26.15
CA LYS A 3 42.65 -12.64 25.92
C LYS A 3 41.72 -11.54 26.44
N LEU A 4 41.11 -10.79 25.53
CA LEU A 4 40.01 -9.86 25.84
C LEU A 4 38.71 -10.67 25.94
N LEU A 5 38.24 -10.88 27.16
CA LEU A 5 36.90 -11.40 27.45
C LEU A 5 35.95 -10.21 27.51
N PHE A 6 35.15 -10.02 26.46
CA PHE A 6 33.97 -9.17 26.49
C PHE A 6 32.79 -10.01 26.99
N SER A 7 32.28 -9.74 28.20
CA SER A 7 31.01 -10.29 28.67
C SER A 7 29.87 -9.31 28.37
N LEU A 8 28.84 -9.85 27.72
CA LEU A 8 27.59 -9.20 27.34
C LEU A 8 26.79 -8.80 28.59
N ARG A 9 26.31 -7.54 28.62
CA ARG A 9 25.22 -7.11 29.50
C ARG A 9 23.87 -7.41 28.82
N PRO A 10 22.89 -8.04 29.50
CA PRO A 10 21.54 -8.16 28.98
C PRO A 10 20.76 -6.86 29.25
N THR A 11 20.34 -6.17 28.20
CA THR A 11 19.36 -5.09 28.28
C THR A 11 17.95 -5.69 28.38
N ALA A 12 17.26 -5.33 29.47
CA ALA A 12 15.87 -5.69 29.73
C ALA A 12 14.94 -5.13 28.65
N PHE A 13 14.05 -5.97 28.12
CA PHE A 13 12.92 -5.55 27.29
C PHE A 13 11.73 -5.26 28.21
N ALA A 14 11.33 -3.99 28.31
CA ALA A 14 10.06 -3.60 28.91
C ALA A 14 8.95 -3.75 27.87
N LEU A 15 7.98 -4.63 28.14
CA LEU A 15 6.73 -4.76 27.40
C LEU A 15 5.78 -3.65 27.84
N LEU A 16 5.48 -2.70 26.94
CA LEU A 16 4.44 -1.70 27.15
C LEU A 16 3.15 -2.20 26.50
N ALA A 17 2.16 -2.54 27.33
CA ALA A 17 0.80 -2.87 26.89
C ALA A 17 0.00 -1.58 26.70
N ALA A 18 -0.38 -1.26 25.46
CA ALA A 18 -1.30 -0.17 25.15
C ALA A 18 -2.73 -0.72 25.04
N ALA A 19 -3.61 -0.25 25.92
CA ALA A 19 -5.04 -0.50 25.88
C ALA A 19 -5.71 0.42 24.84
N LEU A 20 -6.48 -0.16 23.93
CA LEU A 20 -7.28 0.53 22.90
C LEU A 20 -8.69 0.80 23.44
N PRO A 21 -9.28 2.01 23.29
CA PRO A 21 -10.72 2.19 23.41
C PRO A 21 -11.43 1.79 22.12
N LEU A 22 -12.55 1.09 22.30
CA LEU A 22 -13.48 0.60 21.29
C LEU A 22 -14.08 1.73 20.44
N LEU A 23 -14.21 1.48 19.14
CA LEU A 23 -14.95 2.32 18.18
C LEU A 23 -16.45 2.02 18.28
N ALA A 24 -17.30 3.05 18.29
CA ALA A 24 -18.75 2.90 18.11
C ALA A 24 -19.33 3.93 17.13
N ALA A 25 -19.84 3.39 16.01
CA ALA A 25 -21.01 3.76 15.22
C ALA A 25 -21.21 5.21 14.69
N ALA A 26 -20.99 5.34 13.38
CA ALA A 26 -21.97 5.75 12.36
C ALA A 26 -22.98 6.86 12.69
N GLN A 27 -22.86 8.00 12.01
CA GLN A 27 -24.01 8.85 11.71
C GLN A 27 -24.04 9.22 10.22
N ASN A 28 -25.07 8.71 9.59
CA ASN A 28 -25.38 8.69 8.17
C ASN A 28 -26.29 9.89 7.90
N SER A 29 -25.73 11.06 7.59
CA SER A 29 -26.49 12.26 7.22
C SER A 29 -26.95 12.20 5.77
N ARG A 30 -27.85 11.24 5.49
CA ARG A 30 -28.63 11.15 4.24
C ARG A 30 -30.08 11.46 4.55
N GLN A 31 -30.40 12.68 4.93
CA GLN A 31 -31.79 13.11 5.12
C GLN A 31 -31.88 14.62 5.28
N ASP A 32 -31.65 15.39 4.21
CA ASP A 32 -32.10 16.80 4.18
C ASP A 32 -32.24 17.37 2.77
N SER A 33 -32.91 16.63 1.88
CA SER A 33 -33.26 17.12 0.54
C SER A 33 -34.68 16.74 0.13
N LEU A 34 -35.61 16.72 1.09
CA LEU A 34 -37.05 16.44 0.87
C LEU A 34 -37.93 17.69 0.89
N LEU A 35 -37.40 18.86 0.51
CA LEU A 35 -38.20 20.07 0.31
C LEU A 35 -37.80 20.80 -0.97
N ARG A 36 -38.11 20.20 -2.13
CA ARG A 36 -38.33 20.98 -3.36
C ARG A 36 -39.62 20.57 -4.03
N ARG A 37 -40.65 21.33 -3.65
CA ARG A 37 -42.01 21.36 -4.17
C ARG A 37 -42.02 22.00 -5.56
N GLY A 38 -42.70 21.35 -6.50
CA GLY A 38 -43.34 21.97 -7.67
C GLY A 38 -42.49 22.03 -8.94
N ASP A 39 -42.77 21.13 -9.89
CA ASP A 39 -43.12 21.55 -11.25
C ASP A 39 -43.75 20.37 -12.02
N LEU A 40 -45.03 20.52 -12.35
CA LEU A 40 -45.81 19.66 -13.23
C LEU A 40 -45.93 20.38 -14.57
N ALA A 41 -45.03 20.10 -15.53
CA ALA A 41 -45.26 20.43 -16.93
C ALA A 41 -44.32 19.67 -17.86
N GLY A 42 -44.89 19.03 -18.88
CA GLY A 42 -44.25 18.85 -20.19
C GLY A 42 -43.39 17.60 -20.36
N GLY A 43 -43.89 16.66 -21.15
CA GLY A 43 -43.16 15.46 -21.54
C GLY A 43 -41.85 15.73 -22.27
N ARG A 44 -40.91 14.81 -22.10
CA ARG A 44 -39.74 14.65 -22.97
C ARG A 44 -39.40 13.16 -23.06
N PRO A 45 -39.28 12.58 -24.27
CA PRO A 45 -38.89 11.18 -24.41
C PRO A 45 -37.48 10.98 -23.85
N GLN A 46 -37.30 9.90 -23.09
CA GLN A 46 -36.00 9.48 -22.59
C GLN A 46 -35.07 9.20 -23.78
N ALA A 47 -34.16 10.12 -24.07
CA ALA A 47 -32.95 9.78 -24.79
C ALA A 47 -32.09 8.93 -23.84
N SER A 48 -31.90 7.66 -24.18
CA SER A 48 -30.94 6.78 -23.53
C SER A 48 -29.58 7.46 -23.56
N ALA A 49 -29.16 8.02 -22.41
CA ALA A 49 -27.80 8.52 -22.28
C ALA A 49 -26.85 7.34 -22.53
N PRO A 50 -25.87 7.46 -23.45
CA PRO A 50 -24.89 6.41 -23.64
C PRO A 50 -24.16 6.20 -22.30
N ARG A 51 -24.30 5.01 -21.74
CA ARG A 51 -23.48 4.54 -20.62
C ARG A 51 -22.02 4.81 -21.03
N PRO A 52 -21.23 5.57 -20.24
CA PRO A 52 -19.83 5.75 -20.58
C PRO A 52 -19.23 4.36 -20.68
N ALA A 53 -18.79 4.00 -21.88
CA ALA A 53 -18.08 2.76 -22.11
C ALA A 53 -16.98 2.69 -21.06
N ALA A 54 -16.92 1.60 -20.30
CA ALA A 54 -15.85 1.38 -19.34
C ALA A 54 -14.54 1.68 -20.04
N ALA A 55 -13.87 2.76 -19.63
CA ALA A 55 -12.67 3.22 -20.32
C ALA A 55 -11.66 2.07 -20.28
N THR A 56 -11.39 1.48 -21.45
CA THR A 56 -10.32 0.51 -21.61
C THR A 56 -9.04 1.24 -21.20
N ARG A 57 -8.53 0.95 -20.00
CA ARG A 57 -7.30 1.55 -19.50
C ARG A 57 -6.19 1.17 -20.49
N PRO A 58 -5.49 2.14 -21.09
CA PRO A 58 -4.44 1.83 -22.04
C PRO A 58 -3.32 1.06 -21.33
N PHE A 59 -2.96 -0.10 -21.88
CA PHE A 59 -1.75 -0.79 -21.47
C PHE A 59 -0.55 0.10 -21.82
N LEU A 60 0.15 0.59 -20.81
CA LEU A 60 1.34 1.41 -21.02
C LEU A 60 2.48 0.50 -21.48
N ALA A 61 3.12 0.81 -22.61
CA ALA A 61 4.22 0.01 -23.15
C ALA A 61 5.40 -0.15 -22.18
N ASN A 62 5.59 0.83 -21.29
CA ASN A 62 6.63 0.85 -20.25
C ASN A 62 6.07 0.59 -18.84
N ALA A 63 4.92 -0.10 -18.73
CA ALA A 63 4.33 -0.42 -17.45
C ALA A 63 5.30 -1.26 -16.58
N ASP A 64 5.35 -0.93 -15.29
CA ASP A 64 6.06 -1.73 -14.32
C ASP A 64 5.37 -3.10 -14.18
N PRO A 65 6.09 -4.21 -14.44
CA PRO A 65 5.49 -5.53 -14.43
C PRO A 65 5.04 -5.95 -13.04
N GLY A 66 5.77 -5.53 -12.00
CA GLY A 66 5.45 -5.87 -10.62
C GLY A 66 4.20 -5.15 -10.12
N LEU A 67 4.05 -3.86 -10.43
CA LEU A 67 2.79 -3.13 -10.15
C LEU A 67 1.63 -3.70 -10.96
N THR A 68 1.86 -4.07 -12.22
CA THR A 68 0.84 -4.72 -13.06
C THR A 68 0.38 -6.05 -12.46
N LYS A 69 1.29 -6.82 -11.86
CA LYS A 69 0.94 -8.08 -11.22
C LYS A 69 0.27 -7.89 -9.85
N ILE A 70 0.83 -7.03 -9.00
CA ILE A 70 0.42 -6.86 -7.60
C ILE A 70 -0.85 -6.02 -7.48
N MET A 71 -0.95 -4.95 -8.25
CA MET A 71 -2.07 -4.00 -8.19
C MET A 71 -3.07 -4.17 -9.34
N HIS A 72 -2.75 -4.99 -10.36
CA HIS A 72 -3.54 -5.09 -11.59
C HIS A 72 -3.65 -3.75 -12.34
N GLU A 73 -2.60 -2.93 -12.26
CA GLU A 73 -2.54 -1.60 -12.86
C GLU A 73 -1.27 -1.40 -13.69
N SER A 74 -1.44 -0.88 -14.90
CA SER A 74 -0.31 -0.47 -15.75
C SER A 74 0.18 0.92 -15.33
N VAL A 75 1.34 0.99 -14.68
CA VAL A 75 1.95 2.23 -14.18
C VAL A 75 3.37 2.34 -14.71
N ASP A 76 3.70 3.42 -15.42
CA ASP A 76 5.08 3.74 -15.78
C ASP A 76 5.77 4.48 -14.63
N VAL A 77 6.55 3.75 -13.84
CA VAL A 77 7.22 4.27 -12.64
C VAL A 77 8.19 5.40 -12.97
N ASN A 78 8.82 5.38 -14.15
CA ASN A 78 9.85 6.36 -14.50
C ASN A 78 9.27 7.75 -14.76
N HIS A 79 7.96 7.83 -15.05
CA HIS A 79 7.26 9.07 -15.38
C HIS A 79 6.35 9.59 -14.27
N LEU A 80 6.32 8.95 -13.09
CA LEU A 80 5.49 9.39 -11.96
C LEU A 80 5.96 10.74 -11.41
N SER A 81 5.09 11.74 -11.34
CA SER A 81 5.36 12.96 -10.56
C SER A 81 5.45 12.65 -9.06
N ALA A 82 6.02 13.57 -8.27
CA ALA A 82 6.12 13.42 -6.82
C ALA A 82 4.77 13.09 -6.14
N PRO A 83 3.67 13.83 -6.37
CA PRO A 83 2.37 13.49 -5.80
C PRO A 83 1.81 12.14 -6.29
N GLN A 84 2.00 11.80 -7.57
CA GLN A 84 1.57 10.52 -8.11
C GLN A 84 2.34 9.35 -7.48
N LEU A 85 3.63 9.55 -7.19
CA LEU A 85 4.45 8.53 -6.54
C LEU A 85 3.93 8.21 -5.14
N LEU A 86 3.53 9.21 -4.36
CA LEU A 86 2.94 9.00 -3.04
C LEU A 86 1.66 8.15 -3.10
N ASP A 87 0.78 8.44 -4.05
CA ASP A 87 -0.44 7.66 -4.29
C ASP A 87 -0.11 6.20 -4.67
N VAL A 88 0.87 6.00 -5.55
CA VAL A 88 1.32 4.65 -5.95
C VAL A 88 1.92 3.88 -4.76
N TYR A 89 2.69 4.53 -3.88
CA TYR A 89 3.16 3.87 -2.64
C TYR A 89 2.02 3.39 -1.75
N SER A 90 1.00 4.24 -1.54
CA SER A 90 -0.17 3.89 -0.73
C SER A 90 -0.86 2.64 -1.28
N ARG A 91 -1.21 2.67 -2.57
CA ARG A 91 -1.91 1.55 -3.22
C ARG A 91 -1.07 0.27 -3.28
N PHE A 92 0.25 0.39 -3.47
CA PHE A 92 1.17 -0.74 -3.40
C PHE A 92 1.19 -1.38 -2.01
N LEU A 93 1.21 -0.57 -0.94
CA LEU A 93 1.16 -1.07 0.43
C LEU A 93 -0.19 -1.68 0.78
N ASP A 94 -1.30 -1.10 0.30
CA ASP A 94 -2.64 -1.67 0.47
C ASP A 94 -2.73 -3.05 -0.20
N ALA A 95 -2.32 -3.16 -1.47
CA ALA A 95 -2.28 -4.44 -2.17
C ALA A 95 -1.38 -5.47 -1.47
N THR A 96 -0.23 -5.03 -0.94
CA THR A 96 0.66 -5.89 -0.15
C THR A 96 -0.03 -6.38 1.12
N ARG A 97 -0.69 -5.50 1.89
CA ARG A 97 -1.42 -5.89 3.11
C ARG A 97 -2.48 -6.94 2.80
N ASP A 98 -3.24 -6.75 1.73
CA ASP A 98 -4.34 -7.64 1.39
C ASP A 98 -3.85 -9.03 0.96
N GLN A 99 -2.79 -9.10 0.16
CA GLN A 99 -2.38 -10.35 -0.50
C GLN A 99 -1.24 -11.09 0.21
N ARG A 100 -0.46 -10.44 1.09
CA ARG A 100 0.77 -11.00 1.69
C ARG A 100 0.62 -12.39 2.33
N ARG A 101 -0.58 -12.75 2.78
CA ARG A 101 -0.85 -14.02 3.46
C ARG A 101 -0.93 -15.20 2.48
N SER A 102 -1.33 -14.95 1.23
CA SER A 102 -1.39 -15.97 0.17
C SER A 102 -0.10 -16.09 -0.62
N TRP A 103 0.78 -15.08 -0.57
CA TRP A 103 2.01 -15.05 -1.36
C TRP A 103 3.00 -16.15 -0.98
N ASP A 104 3.73 -16.66 -1.97
CA ASP A 104 4.92 -17.47 -1.84
C ASP A 104 6.20 -16.59 -1.85
N GLY A 105 7.37 -17.23 -1.77
CA GLY A 105 8.65 -16.52 -1.77
C GLY A 105 8.88 -15.69 -3.04
N LYS A 106 8.45 -16.19 -4.20
CA LYS A 106 8.64 -15.51 -5.48
C LYS A 106 7.80 -14.24 -5.56
N GLU A 107 6.57 -14.27 -5.06
CA GLU A 107 5.70 -13.09 -4.99
C GLU A 107 6.27 -12.02 -4.02
N TRP A 108 6.86 -12.45 -2.90
CA TRP A 108 7.59 -11.54 -2.00
C TRP A 108 8.83 -10.91 -2.65
N ASP A 109 9.57 -11.67 -3.44
CA ASP A 109 10.75 -11.17 -4.16
C ASP A 109 10.35 -10.15 -5.23
N GLU A 110 9.27 -10.42 -5.96
CA GLU A 110 8.72 -9.49 -6.95
C GLU A 110 8.21 -8.19 -6.32
N ALA A 111 7.51 -8.28 -5.20
CA ALA A 111 7.10 -7.10 -4.44
C ALA A 111 8.31 -6.31 -3.92
N SER A 112 9.37 -6.99 -3.47
CA SER A 112 10.61 -6.33 -3.05
C SER A 112 11.33 -5.64 -4.22
N ALA A 113 11.35 -6.25 -5.41
CA ALA A 113 11.91 -5.63 -6.60
C ALA A 113 11.11 -4.39 -7.03
N THR A 114 9.78 -4.45 -6.90
CA THR A 114 8.87 -3.34 -7.17
C THR A 114 9.13 -2.17 -6.22
N LEU A 115 9.23 -2.44 -4.91
CA LEU A 115 9.61 -1.42 -3.93
C LEU A 115 10.96 -0.78 -4.26
N THR A 116 11.95 -1.56 -4.71
CA THR A 116 13.26 -1.01 -5.13
C THR A 116 13.12 0.00 -6.27
N ARG A 117 12.28 -0.28 -7.27
CA ARG A 117 12.05 0.64 -8.40
C ARG A 117 11.28 1.90 -7.97
N LEU A 118 10.28 1.75 -7.11
CA LEU A 118 9.59 2.90 -6.49
C LEU A 118 10.55 3.76 -5.65
N ASN A 119 11.48 3.14 -4.93
CA ASN A 119 12.51 3.86 -4.16
C ASN A 119 13.45 4.63 -5.08
N ALA A 120 13.87 4.03 -6.20
CA ALA A 120 14.70 4.71 -7.18
C ALA A 120 13.99 5.95 -7.75
N ARG A 121 12.70 5.83 -8.08
CA ARG A 121 11.91 6.99 -8.53
C ARG A 121 11.78 8.03 -7.43
N TYR A 122 11.53 7.61 -6.19
CA TYR A 122 11.45 8.51 -5.04
C TYR A 122 12.71 9.36 -4.88
N GLU A 123 13.89 8.75 -4.94
CA GLU A 123 15.15 9.49 -4.81
C GLU A 123 15.31 10.55 -5.92
N ALA A 124 14.76 10.32 -7.12
CA ALA A 124 14.78 11.27 -8.22
C ALA A 124 13.83 12.47 -8.04
N VAL A 125 12.70 12.31 -7.34
CA VAL A 125 11.65 13.35 -7.23
C VAL A 125 11.42 13.87 -5.82
N ARG A 126 12.12 13.34 -4.80
CA ARG A 126 11.86 13.65 -3.38
C ARG A 126 12.02 15.12 -3.01
N LEU A 127 12.77 15.91 -3.77
CA LEU A 127 12.96 17.34 -3.47
C LEU A 127 11.70 18.15 -3.80
N ASP A 128 10.80 17.61 -4.62
CA ASP A 128 9.52 18.21 -4.97
C ASP A 128 8.42 17.85 -3.97
N LEU A 129 8.71 16.98 -3.00
CA LEU A 129 7.77 16.57 -1.95
C LEU A 129 7.93 17.44 -0.69
N PRO A 130 6.81 17.83 -0.05
CA PRO A 130 6.86 18.41 1.28
C PRO A 130 7.45 17.41 2.30
N LEU A 131 7.88 17.91 3.46
CA LEU A 131 8.49 17.06 4.49
C LEU A 131 7.56 15.92 4.94
N ASP A 132 6.27 16.21 5.13
CA ASP A 132 5.30 15.24 5.61
C ASP A 132 5.12 14.07 4.62
N ASP A 133 5.03 14.36 3.33
CA ASP A 133 4.92 13.31 2.30
C ASP A 133 6.18 12.45 2.23
N ARG A 134 7.36 13.04 2.41
CA ARG A 134 8.62 12.27 2.50
C ARG A 134 8.62 11.34 3.70
N LEU A 135 8.12 11.81 4.85
CA LEU A 135 7.97 10.97 6.04
C LEU A 135 6.96 9.84 5.82
N THR A 136 5.84 10.12 5.15
CA THR A 136 4.86 9.10 4.77
C THR A 136 5.47 8.02 3.87
N VAL A 137 6.24 8.40 2.85
CA VAL A 137 6.96 7.42 2.00
C VAL A 137 7.93 6.58 2.83
N ARG A 138 8.68 7.18 3.75
CA ARG A 138 9.59 6.42 4.65
C ARG A 138 8.82 5.44 5.54
N SER A 139 7.64 5.82 6.04
CA SER A 139 6.77 4.92 6.80
C SER A 139 6.31 3.73 5.96
N TYR A 140 5.88 3.95 4.71
CA TYR A 140 5.52 2.86 3.79
C TYR A 140 6.68 1.91 3.51
N GLN A 141 7.89 2.44 3.30
CA GLN A 141 9.10 1.64 3.12
C GLN A 141 9.40 0.77 4.35
N GLY A 142 9.30 1.34 5.55
CA GLY A 142 9.54 0.63 6.81
C GLY A 142 8.49 -0.46 7.06
N GLU A 143 7.22 -0.18 6.77
CA GLU A 143 6.15 -1.14 6.90
C GLU A 143 6.35 -2.36 6.00
N PHE A 144 6.65 -2.15 4.71
CA PHE A 144 6.90 -3.26 3.80
C PHE A 144 8.03 -4.17 4.32
N ARG A 145 9.13 -3.57 4.82
CA ARG A 145 10.25 -4.34 5.38
C ARG A 145 9.87 -5.10 6.64
N THR A 146 8.98 -4.54 7.46
CA THR A 146 8.43 -5.23 8.63
C THR A 146 7.60 -6.44 8.22
N LEU A 147 6.72 -6.28 7.24
CA LEU A 147 5.88 -7.36 6.71
C LEU A 147 6.74 -8.49 6.09
N GLN A 148 7.74 -8.12 5.28
CA GLN A 148 8.66 -9.07 4.68
C GLN A 148 9.51 -9.80 5.74
N GLY A 149 9.95 -9.08 6.78
CA GLY A 149 10.68 -9.67 7.90
C GLY A 149 9.84 -10.71 8.65
N ALA A 150 8.59 -10.39 8.96
CA ALA A 150 7.66 -11.31 9.61
C ALA A 150 7.45 -12.59 8.78
N ARG A 151 7.36 -12.48 7.45
CA ARG A 151 7.30 -13.64 6.56
C ARG A 151 8.54 -14.54 6.69
N ARG A 152 9.74 -13.96 6.59
CA ARG A 152 10.99 -14.72 6.67
C ARG A 152 11.13 -15.48 7.99
N VAL A 153 10.67 -14.88 9.09
CA VAL A 153 10.64 -15.54 10.40
C VAL A 153 9.69 -16.74 10.38
N LYS A 154 8.48 -16.59 9.83
CA LYS A 154 7.52 -17.68 9.68
C LYS A 154 8.11 -18.84 8.87
N ASP A 155 8.71 -18.54 7.72
CA ASP A 155 9.26 -19.57 6.83
C ASP A 155 10.36 -20.39 7.52
N ARG A 156 11.25 -19.74 8.29
CA ARG A 156 12.28 -20.43 9.10
C ARG A 156 11.67 -21.35 10.16
N ILE A 157 10.59 -20.91 10.82
CA ILE A 157 9.91 -21.73 11.83
C ILE A 157 9.32 -22.97 11.18
N ASP A 158 8.68 -22.83 10.03
CA ASP A 158 8.06 -23.95 9.32
C ASP A 158 9.11 -24.95 8.81
N GLU A 159 10.23 -24.47 8.27
CA GLU A 159 11.39 -25.29 7.89
C GLU A 159 11.93 -26.11 9.09
N SER A 160 12.10 -25.46 10.25
CA SER A 160 12.57 -26.13 11.47
C SER A 160 11.62 -27.19 12.03
N LYS A 161 10.32 -27.11 11.70
CA LYS A 161 9.32 -28.11 12.05
C LYS A 161 9.31 -29.27 11.07
N SER A 162 9.52 -28.99 9.78
CA SER A 162 9.58 -30.03 8.75
C SER A 162 10.80 -30.95 8.88
N ASN A 163 11.88 -30.47 9.49
CA ASN A 163 13.13 -31.24 9.65
C ASN A 163 13.21 -32.01 10.99
N ARG A 164 12.10 -32.10 11.73
CA ARG A 164 11.93 -32.88 12.96
C ARG A 164 10.98 -34.04 12.70
#